data_AF-A0AA35VWW1-F1
#
_entry.id   AF-A0AA35VWW1-F1
#
_cell.length_a   1.000
_cell.length_b   1.000
_cell.length_c   1.000
_cell.angle_alpha   90.00
_cell.angle_beta   90.00
_cell.angle_gamma   90.00
#
_symmetry.space_group_name_H-M   'P 1'
#
loop_
_entity.id
_entity.type
_entity.pdbx_description
1 polymer ?
#
loop_
_entity_poly.entity_id
_entity_poly.type
_entity_poly.pdbx_seq_one_letter_code
_entity_poly.pdbx_strand_id
1 'polypeptide(L)'
;MINFDDLYSVLTAVVPLYVTMFLAYASVKWNIFSPQQCGGINRFVAIFAVPLLSFEFISRINPYKMNLKFIAADGVSKILTLIVLFLWTNLSKNGSLDWAITMFSLSTLPNTLVMGIPLLKSMYGDDKESIMVQAVVLQCIIWYTLLLFLFEYREAKNLILTSGGGNNIKRVERSTRNEDDIVNVIQSLNRVAPAIATAVDDDKRELHLFIWRCRCCSSPSACEQSVEVRNRENEKAESVEEPNIIESPGSPSMLKKILKMVCFKLVKNPNSYASILGLSWALASCRWGIKKPQILENSVTILSDAGLGMAMFSLGLFMASQPKLIACGNKLAAYGMVARFVAGPAVMAVASIGVGLRGTILQVSIVQASLPQGIVPFVFAREYNLHPDVLSTAVIFGMIISLPITMLYYILLGL
;
A
#
# COMPACT_ATOMS: atom_id res chain seq x y z
N MET A 1 -10.79 34.07 -6.42
CA MET A 1 -9.77 33.92 -5.35
C MET A 1 -10.43 33.14 -4.23
N ILE A 2 -9.72 32.17 -3.64
CA ILE A 2 -10.21 31.38 -2.50
C ILE A 2 -10.54 32.32 -1.36
N ASN A 3 -11.77 32.25 -0.84
CA ASN A 3 -12.23 33.10 0.25
C ASN A 3 -11.72 32.58 1.60
N PHE A 4 -11.81 33.37 2.67
CA PHE A 4 -11.44 32.90 4.00
C PHE A 4 -12.29 31.69 4.44
N ASP A 5 -13.57 31.69 4.07
CA ASP A 5 -14.51 30.59 4.35
C ASP A 5 -14.10 29.27 3.65
N ASP A 6 -13.52 29.39 2.46
CA ASP A 6 -13.01 28.24 1.70
C ASP A 6 -11.77 27.65 2.38
N LEU A 7 -10.85 28.51 2.80
CA LEU A 7 -9.66 28.10 3.55
C LEU A 7 -10.06 27.44 4.88
N TYR A 8 -11.04 28.00 5.58
CA TYR A 8 -11.58 27.41 6.81
C TYR A 8 -12.18 26.03 6.54
N SER A 9 -12.97 25.88 5.47
CA SER A 9 -13.54 24.58 5.07
C SER A 9 -12.47 23.51 4.83
N VAL A 10 -11.37 23.86 4.17
CA VAL A 10 -10.25 22.93 3.97
C VAL A 10 -9.53 22.62 5.28
N LEU A 11 -9.28 23.62 6.13
CA LEU A 11 -8.65 23.43 7.43
C LEU A 11 -9.50 22.55 8.35
N THR A 12 -10.83 22.70 8.36
CA THR A 12 -11.73 21.86 9.17
C THR A 12 -11.69 20.38 8.77
N ALA A 13 -11.43 20.06 7.49
CA ALA A 13 -11.25 18.68 7.04
C ALA A 13 -9.86 18.11 7.38
N VAL A 14 -8.82 18.96 7.38
CA VAL A 14 -7.42 18.51 7.48
C VAL A 14 -6.91 18.51 8.93
N VAL A 15 -7.25 19.52 9.74
CA VAL A 15 -6.77 19.66 11.13
C VAL A 15 -7.10 18.44 11.99
N PRO A 16 -8.32 17.83 11.95
CA PRO A 16 -8.62 16.63 12.73
C PRO A 16 -7.68 15.45 12.43
N LEU A 17 -7.19 15.32 11.20
CA LEU A 17 -6.22 14.28 10.84
C LEU A 17 -4.86 14.50 11.51
N TYR A 18 -4.40 15.76 11.56
CA TYR A 18 -3.17 16.09 12.26
C TYR A 18 -3.31 15.87 13.76
N VAL A 19 -4.45 16.21 14.35
CA VAL A 19 -4.73 15.96 15.77
C VAL A 19 -4.59 14.46 16.07
N THR A 20 -5.24 13.59 15.29
CA THR A 20 -5.13 12.13 15.49
C THR A 20 -3.71 11.61 15.29
N MET A 21 -2.98 12.13 14.29
CA MET A 21 -1.57 11.78 14.04
C MET A 21 -0.64 12.22 15.19
N PHE A 22 -0.80 13.44 15.72
CA PHE A 22 0.02 13.94 16.84
C PHE A 22 -0.28 13.21 18.15
N LEU A 23 -1.55 12.87 18.41
CA LEU A 23 -1.93 12.04 19.56
C LEU A 23 -1.27 10.66 19.49
N ALA A 24 -1.29 10.02 18.31
CA ALA A 24 -0.57 8.77 18.09
C ALA A 24 0.93 8.92 18.33
N TYR A 25 1.54 9.98 17.80
CA TYR A 25 2.96 10.24 18.00
C TYR A 25 3.32 10.37 19.48
N ALA A 26 2.54 11.17 20.22
CA ALA A 26 2.73 11.40 21.64
C ALA A 26 2.53 10.11 22.46
N SER A 27 1.56 9.28 22.08
CA SER A 27 1.29 8.01 22.76
C SER A 27 2.47 7.04 22.75
N VAL A 28 3.23 6.97 21.65
CA VAL A 28 4.45 6.15 21.57
C VAL A 28 5.58 6.78 22.37
N LYS A 29 5.72 8.12 22.34
CA LYS A 29 6.71 8.84 23.17
C LYS A 29 6.45 8.67 24.68
N TRP A 30 5.19 8.51 25.06
CA TRP A 30 4.78 8.18 26.43
C TRP A 30 4.72 6.67 26.72
N ASN A 31 5.23 5.81 25.83
CA ASN A 31 5.25 4.35 25.97
C ASN A 31 3.87 3.71 26.24
N ILE A 32 2.78 4.33 25.75
CA ILE A 32 1.42 3.76 25.85
C ILE A 32 1.26 2.56 24.92
N PHE A 33 1.87 2.61 23.74
CA PHE A 33 1.82 1.54 22.74
C PHE A 33 3.17 0.88 22.51
N SER A 34 3.17 -0.45 22.45
CA SER A 34 4.33 -1.24 22.02
C SER A 34 4.45 -1.32 20.50
N PRO A 35 5.65 -1.64 19.95
CA PRO A 35 5.82 -1.83 18.51
C PRO A 35 4.89 -2.91 17.92
N GLN A 36 4.62 -3.97 18.68
CA GLN A 36 3.71 -5.04 18.26
C GLN A 36 2.26 -4.54 18.16
N GLN A 37 1.81 -3.74 19.13
CA GLN A 37 0.48 -3.11 19.10
C GLN A 37 0.36 -2.13 17.92
N CYS A 38 1.42 -1.38 17.61
CA CYS A 38 1.46 -0.50 16.45
C CYS A 38 1.31 -1.27 15.13
N GLY A 39 1.94 -2.44 15.02
CA GLY A 39 1.77 -3.35 13.89
C GLY A 39 0.34 -3.88 13.80
N GLY A 40 -0.25 -4.28 14.93
CA GLY A 40 -1.65 -4.73 15.00
C GLY A 40 -2.65 -3.66 14.51
N ILE A 41 -2.46 -2.40 14.92
CA ILE A 41 -3.27 -1.27 14.44
C ILE A 41 -3.14 -1.11 12.92
N ASN A 42 -1.91 -1.15 12.37
CA ASN A 42 -1.72 -1.05 10.93
C ASN A 42 -2.42 -2.19 10.17
N ARG A 43 -2.28 -3.42 10.67
CA ARG A 43 -2.89 -4.61 10.06
C ARG A 43 -4.42 -4.52 10.08
N PHE A 44 -5.01 -4.05 11.18
CA PHE A 44 -6.45 -3.78 11.27
C PHE A 44 -6.88 -2.76 10.22
N VAL A 45 -6.12 -1.66 10.08
CA VAL A 45 -6.43 -0.63 9.08
C VAL A 45 -6.36 -1.21 7.66
N ALA A 46 -5.31 -1.98 7.34
CA ALA A 46 -5.12 -2.55 6.01
C ALA A 46 -6.17 -3.61 5.63
N ILE A 47 -6.64 -4.41 6.59
CA ILE A 47 -7.56 -5.54 6.36
C ILE A 47 -9.04 -5.16 6.46
N PHE A 48 -9.41 -4.22 7.32
CA PHE A 48 -10.82 -3.92 7.59
C PHE A 48 -11.18 -2.50 7.16
N ALA A 49 -10.48 -1.51 7.69
CA ALA A 49 -10.80 -0.10 7.45
C ALA A 49 -10.68 0.30 5.97
N VAL A 50 -9.52 0.07 5.36
CA VAL A 50 -9.26 0.51 3.97
C VAL A 50 -10.19 -0.18 2.96
N PRO A 51 -10.47 -1.49 3.05
CA PRO A 51 -11.47 -2.12 2.19
C PRO A 51 -12.86 -1.54 2.37
N LEU A 52 -13.33 -1.32 3.60
CA LEU A 52 -14.67 -0.76 3.84
C LEU A 52 -14.79 0.68 3.39
N LEU A 53 -13.74 1.47 3.61
CA LEU A 53 -13.62 2.82 3.04
C LEU A 53 -13.73 2.77 1.52
N SER A 54 -12.99 1.87 0.87
CA SER A 54 -13.05 1.69 -0.59
C SER A 54 -14.46 1.31 -1.06
N PHE A 55 -15.09 0.34 -0.39
CA PHE A 55 -16.47 -0.08 -0.68
C PHE A 55 -17.45 1.08 -0.54
N GLU A 56 -17.36 1.84 0.54
CA GLU A 56 -18.24 2.98 0.80
C GLU A 56 -18.19 4.00 -0.34
N PHE A 57 -17.00 4.46 -0.70
CA PHE A 57 -16.83 5.45 -1.75
C PHE A 57 -17.28 4.93 -3.11
N ILE A 58 -16.95 3.68 -3.46
CA ILE A 58 -17.37 3.09 -4.72
C ILE A 58 -18.90 2.96 -4.78
N SER A 59 -19.53 2.55 -3.68
CA SER A 59 -20.97 2.31 -3.61
C SER A 59 -21.84 3.57 -3.75
N ARG A 60 -21.26 4.76 -3.54
CA ARG A 60 -21.96 6.06 -3.62
C ARG A 60 -21.95 6.66 -5.04
N ILE A 61 -21.14 6.14 -5.96
CA ILE A 61 -21.01 6.70 -7.33
C ILE A 61 -22.07 6.17 -8.28
N ASN A 62 -22.42 6.98 -9.27
CA ASN A 62 -23.09 6.54 -10.49
C ASN A 62 -22.08 6.29 -11.64
N PRO A 63 -21.71 5.03 -11.94
CA PRO A 63 -20.71 4.72 -12.97
C PRO A 63 -21.11 5.19 -14.38
N TYR A 64 -22.41 5.32 -14.65
CA TYR A 64 -22.94 5.67 -15.97
C TYR A 64 -22.81 7.17 -16.31
N LYS A 65 -22.61 8.02 -15.30
CA LYS A 65 -22.45 9.48 -15.48
C LYS A 65 -21.00 9.94 -15.36
N MET A 66 -20.04 9.02 -15.40
CA MET A 66 -18.63 9.38 -15.28
C MET A 66 -18.10 10.05 -16.56
N ASN A 67 -17.16 10.97 -16.40
CA ASN A 67 -16.54 11.65 -17.52
C ASN A 67 -15.46 10.76 -18.14
N LEU A 68 -15.78 10.15 -19.28
CA LEU A 68 -14.87 9.21 -19.95
C LEU A 68 -13.55 9.83 -20.38
N LYS A 69 -13.52 11.13 -20.74
CA LYS A 69 -12.27 11.81 -21.10
C LYS A 69 -11.36 11.98 -19.88
N PHE A 70 -11.95 12.28 -18.72
CA PHE A 70 -11.21 12.33 -17.46
C PHE A 70 -10.66 10.95 -17.09
N ILE A 71 -11.49 9.90 -17.16
CA ILE A 71 -11.06 8.51 -16.89
C ILE A 71 -9.92 8.11 -17.83
N ALA A 72 -10.03 8.43 -19.12
CA ALA A 72 -8.99 8.14 -20.09
C ALA A 72 -7.70 8.92 -19.82
N ALA A 73 -7.78 10.21 -19.48
CA ALA A 73 -6.61 11.02 -19.13
C ALA A 73 -5.91 10.49 -17.87
N ASP A 74 -6.68 10.13 -16.84
CA ASP A 74 -6.18 9.48 -15.63
C ASP A 74 -5.47 8.17 -15.99
N GLY A 75 -6.13 7.28 -16.73
CA GLY A 75 -5.58 6.06 -17.32
C GLY A 75 -4.24 6.26 -18.00
N VAL A 76 -4.22 7.13 -19.02
CA VAL A 76 -3.03 7.41 -19.82
C VAL A 76 -1.89 7.96 -18.95
N SER A 77 -2.18 8.84 -17.98
CA SER A 77 -1.14 9.39 -17.09
C SER A 77 -0.44 8.30 -16.25
N LYS A 78 -1.20 7.33 -15.74
CA LYS A 78 -0.66 6.22 -14.94
C LYS A 78 0.08 5.21 -15.81
N ILE A 79 -0.46 4.87 -16.98
CA ILE A 79 0.22 3.99 -17.93
C ILE A 79 1.53 4.61 -18.40
N LEU A 80 1.54 5.91 -18.73
CA LEU A 80 2.76 6.62 -19.11
C LEU A 80 3.80 6.59 -17.98
N THR A 81 3.36 6.83 -16.74
CA THR A 81 4.24 6.73 -15.55
C THR A 81 4.83 5.33 -15.41
N LEU A 82 4.02 4.27 -15.56
CA LEU A 82 4.47 2.88 -15.47
C LEU A 82 5.47 2.53 -16.58
N ILE A 83 5.24 3.01 -17.81
CA ILE A 83 6.18 2.82 -18.93
C ILE A 83 7.51 3.49 -18.61
N VAL A 84 7.51 4.74 -18.16
CA VAL A 84 8.73 5.47 -17.79
C VAL A 84 9.48 4.74 -16.67
N LEU A 85 8.78 4.28 -15.63
CA LEU A 85 9.39 3.54 -14.53
C LEU A 85 9.91 2.17 -14.97
N PHE A 86 9.19 1.47 -15.85
CA PHE A 86 9.64 0.19 -16.42
C PHE A 86 10.92 0.37 -17.25
N LEU A 87 10.94 1.37 -18.12
CA LEU A 87 12.14 1.72 -18.90
C LEU A 87 13.30 2.11 -17.99
N TRP A 88 13.04 2.91 -16.94
CA TRP A 88 14.05 3.22 -15.92
C TRP A 88 14.59 1.96 -15.27
N THR A 89 13.73 1.02 -14.85
CA THR A 89 14.18 -0.20 -14.19
C THR A 89 15.01 -1.12 -15.07
N ASN A 90 14.77 -1.14 -16.37
CA ASN A 90 15.48 -2.03 -17.31
C ASN A 90 16.73 -1.38 -17.91
N LEU A 91 16.73 -0.06 -18.10
CA LEU A 91 17.82 0.65 -18.78
C LEU A 91 18.82 1.28 -17.80
N SER A 92 18.41 1.58 -16.57
CA SER A 92 19.27 2.21 -15.57
C SER A 92 19.97 1.18 -14.70
N LYS A 93 21.28 1.36 -14.49
CA LYS A 93 22.07 0.56 -13.53
C LYS A 93 21.58 0.67 -12.09
N ASN A 94 20.89 1.77 -11.76
CA ASN A 94 20.31 2.03 -10.44
C ASN A 94 18.81 1.70 -10.38
N GLY A 95 18.26 1.08 -11.42
CA GLY A 95 16.87 0.69 -11.49
C GLY A 95 16.55 -0.46 -10.52
N SER A 96 15.55 -0.27 -9.65
CA SER A 96 15.05 -1.33 -8.77
C SER A 96 13.52 -1.37 -8.81
N LEU A 97 12.97 -2.58 -8.78
CA LEU A 97 11.53 -2.80 -8.74
C LEU A 97 10.91 -2.15 -7.48
N ASP A 98 11.60 -2.25 -6.35
CA ASP A 98 11.20 -1.63 -5.08
C ASP A 98 11.04 -0.11 -5.21
N TRP A 99 12.00 0.54 -5.88
CA TRP A 99 11.94 1.96 -6.16
C TRP A 99 10.90 2.33 -7.21
N ALA A 100 10.66 1.49 -8.22
CA ALA A 100 9.60 1.71 -9.18
C ALA A 100 8.21 1.71 -8.52
N ILE A 101 7.93 0.74 -7.65
CA ILE A 101 6.66 0.70 -6.89
C ILE A 101 6.51 1.95 -6.02
N THR A 102 7.59 2.34 -5.34
CA THR A 102 7.61 3.52 -4.46
C THR A 102 7.38 4.80 -5.25
N MET A 103 8.07 4.98 -6.38
CA MET A 103 7.92 6.16 -7.24
C MET A 103 6.57 6.22 -7.94
N PHE A 104 6.01 5.08 -8.35
CA PHE A 104 4.65 5.00 -8.86
C PHE A 104 3.65 5.47 -7.80
N SER A 105 3.77 4.96 -6.57
CA SER A 105 2.94 5.37 -5.44
C SER A 105 3.06 6.87 -5.14
N LEU A 106 4.28 7.40 -5.08
CA LEU A 106 4.56 8.81 -4.79
C LEU A 106 4.08 9.78 -5.86
N SER A 107 4.14 9.39 -7.14
CA SER A 107 3.79 10.30 -8.24
C SER A 107 2.30 10.26 -8.59
N THR A 108 1.63 9.13 -8.40
CA THR A 108 0.30 8.89 -8.99
C THR A 108 -0.86 8.76 -7.99
N LEU A 109 -0.59 8.54 -6.69
CA LEU A 109 -1.62 8.20 -5.70
C LEU A 109 -1.81 9.31 -4.63
N PRO A 110 -2.53 10.40 -4.96
CA PRO A 110 -2.85 11.47 -4.03
C PRO A 110 -3.82 11.10 -2.90
N ASN A 111 -3.85 11.97 -1.90
CA ASN A 111 -4.93 12.09 -0.93
C ASN A 111 -6.11 12.90 -1.52
N THR A 112 -6.77 12.32 -2.52
CA THR A 112 -7.96 12.92 -3.13
C THR A 112 -9.15 12.90 -2.18
N LEU A 113 -9.24 11.89 -1.32
CA LEU A 113 -10.38 11.64 -0.45
C LEU A 113 -10.50 12.69 0.66
N VAL A 114 -9.43 12.93 1.42
CA VAL A 114 -9.54 13.81 2.60
C VAL A 114 -9.29 15.27 2.28
N MET A 115 -8.28 15.56 1.44
CA MET A 115 -7.94 16.94 1.08
C MET A 115 -8.52 17.33 -0.27
N GLY A 116 -8.48 16.43 -1.26
CA GLY A 116 -8.87 16.76 -2.63
C GLY A 116 -10.32 17.21 -2.78
N ILE A 117 -11.28 16.46 -2.22
CA ILE A 117 -12.71 16.78 -2.33
C ILE A 117 -13.03 18.16 -1.73
N PRO A 118 -12.71 18.46 -0.44
CA PRO A 118 -12.99 19.78 0.14
C PRO A 118 -12.27 20.92 -0.59
N LEU A 119 -11.01 20.71 -0.97
CA LEU A 119 -10.20 21.73 -1.61
C LEU A 119 -10.73 22.08 -3.01
N LEU A 120 -11.00 21.08 -3.86
CA LEU A 120 -11.51 21.37 -5.21
C LEU A 120 -12.94 21.89 -5.20
N LYS A 121 -13.77 21.45 -4.26
CA LYS A 121 -15.12 22.01 -4.06
C LYS A 121 -15.04 23.52 -3.81
N SER A 122 -14.12 23.94 -2.94
CA SER A 122 -13.91 25.36 -2.65
C SER A 122 -13.35 26.16 -3.83
N MET A 123 -12.51 25.54 -4.67
CA MET A 123 -11.80 26.23 -5.76
C MET A 123 -12.59 26.32 -7.07
N TYR A 124 -13.42 25.32 -7.35
CA TYR A 124 -14.10 25.15 -8.64
C TYR A 124 -15.62 24.97 -8.52
N GLY A 125 -16.16 24.96 -7.30
CA GLY A 125 -17.59 24.77 -7.01
C GLY A 125 -18.04 23.31 -7.02
N ASP A 126 -19.28 23.09 -6.59
CA ASP A 126 -19.89 21.78 -6.37
C ASP A 126 -19.95 20.92 -7.65
N ASP A 127 -20.07 21.54 -8.82
CA ASP A 127 -20.15 20.86 -10.11
C ASP A 127 -18.91 20.00 -10.41
N LYS A 128 -17.75 20.31 -9.82
CA LYS A 128 -16.48 19.60 -10.05
C LYS A 128 -16.15 18.57 -8.98
N GLU A 129 -16.91 18.50 -7.90
CA GLU A 129 -16.79 17.46 -6.86
C GLU A 129 -16.88 16.07 -7.47
N SER A 130 -17.80 15.89 -8.43
CA SER A 130 -18.02 14.63 -9.14
C SER A 130 -16.76 14.08 -9.84
N ILE A 131 -15.85 14.95 -10.29
CA ILE A 131 -14.60 14.53 -10.97
C ILE A 131 -13.61 13.95 -9.94
N MET A 132 -13.52 14.54 -8.75
CA MET A 132 -12.66 14.02 -7.68
C MET A 132 -13.15 12.68 -7.18
N VAL A 133 -14.45 12.55 -7.01
CA VAL A 133 -15.09 11.31 -6.60
C VAL A 133 -14.84 10.21 -7.64
N GLN A 134 -14.90 10.53 -8.95
CA GLN A 134 -14.48 9.60 -10.01
C GLN A 134 -13.01 9.17 -9.89
N ALA A 135 -12.09 10.11 -9.62
CA ALA A 135 -10.68 9.80 -9.44
C ALA A 135 -10.45 8.84 -8.26
N VAL A 136 -11.11 9.07 -7.12
CA VAL A 136 -11.04 8.19 -5.94
C VAL A 136 -11.50 6.77 -6.28
N VAL A 137 -12.56 6.62 -7.08
CA VAL A 137 -13.06 5.29 -7.44
C VAL A 137 -12.17 4.56 -8.43
N LEU A 138 -11.61 5.25 -9.44
CA LEU A 138 -10.57 4.65 -10.29
C LEU A 138 -9.35 4.22 -9.46
N GLN A 139 -8.98 5.04 -8.48
CA GLN A 139 -7.88 4.76 -7.56
C GLN A 139 -8.15 3.50 -6.72
N CYS A 140 -9.35 3.34 -6.16
CA CYS A 140 -9.70 2.15 -5.39
C CYS A 140 -9.83 0.88 -6.24
N ILE A 141 -10.43 0.97 -7.43
CA ILE A 141 -10.71 -0.20 -8.27
C ILE A 141 -9.47 -0.65 -9.05
N ILE A 142 -8.78 0.28 -9.70
CA ILE A 142 -7.71 -0.03 -10.67
C ILE A 142 -6.36 0.14 -9.99
N TRP A 143 -6.07 1.34 -9.47
CA TRP A 143 -4.70 1.69 -9.12
C TRP A 143 -4.21 1.06 -7.81
N TYR A 144 -5.07 0.94 -6.80
CA TYR A 144 -4.74 0.22 -5.57
C TYR A 144 -4.64 -1.28 -5.81
N THR A 145 -5.53 -1.86 -6.64
CA THR A 145 -5.41 -3.26 -7.06
C THR A 145 -4.10 -3.52 -7.80
N LEU A 146 -3.70 -2.61 -8.70
CA LEU A 146 -2.41 -2.67 -9.38
C LEU A 146 -1.24 -2.53 -8.41
N LEU A 147 -1.32 -1.60 -7.44
CA LEU A 147 -0.29 -1.42 -6.44
C LEU A 147 -0.12 -2.69 -5.57
N LEU A 148 -1.23 -3.29 -5.13
CA LEU A 148 -1.24 -4.56 -4.40
C LEU A 148 -0.68 -5.70 -5.25
N PHE A 149 -1.02 -5.75 -6.54
CA PHE A 149 -0.43 -6.70 -7.48
C PHE A 149 1.09 -6.55 -7.55
N LEU A 150 1.60 -5.32 -7.65
CA LEU A 150 3.04 -5.05 -7.69
C LEU A 150 3.74 -5.44 -6.38
N PHE A 151 3.10 -5.20 -5.23
CA PHE A 151 3.62 -5.64 -3.93
C PHE A 151 3.67 -7.17 -3.81
N GLU A 152 2.59 -7.87 -4.18
CA GLU A 152 2.56 -9.34 -4.18
C GLU A 152 3.55 -9.93 -5.19
N TYR A 153 3.73 -9.29 -6.35
CA TYR A 153 4.72 -9.68 -7.33
C TYR A 153 6.15 -9.55 -6.79
N ARG A 154 6.47 -8.45 -6.10
CA ARG A 154 7.74 -8.26 -5.41
C ARG A 154 8.00 -9.38 -4.41
N GLU A 155 7.03 -9.67 -3.55
CA GLU A 155 7.17 -10.72 -2.53
C GLU A 155 7.33 -12.11 -3.16
N ALA A 156 6.52 -12.45 -4.16
CA ALA A 156 6.62 -13.72 -4.88
C ALA A 156 7.96 -13.88 -5.61
N LYS A 157 8.46 -12.81 -6.24
CA LYS A 157 9.78 -12.79 -6.88
C LYS A 157 10.89 -12.99 -5.85
N ASN A 158 10.83 -12.30 -4.71
CA ASN A 158 11.82 -12.43 -3.64
C ASN A 158 11.84 -13.84 -3.06
N LEU A 159 10.67 -14.44 -2.81
CA LEU A 159 10.55 -15.82 -2.32
C LEU A 159 11.22 -16.82 -3.28
N ILE A 160 10.93 -16.75 -4.57
CA ILE A 160 11.54 -17.66 -5.56
C ILE A 160 13.04 -17.44 -5.69
N LEU A 161 13.51 -16.19 -5.66
CA LEU A 161 14.95 -15.91 -5.68
C LEU A 161 15.66 -16.49 -4.44
N THR A 162 15.04 -16.41 -3.26
CA THR A 162 15.59 -17.02 -2.04
C THR A 162 15.50 -18.54 -2.05
N SER A 163 14.46 -19.14 -2.65
CA SER A 163 14.31 -20.59 -2.75
C SER A 163 15.13 -21.23 -3.87
N GLY A 164 15.40 -20.51 -4.97
CA GLY A 164 16.25 -20.97 -6.07
C GLY A 164 17.74 -20.70 -5.85
N GLY A 165 18.08 -19.75 -4.98
CA GLY A 165 19.44 -19.40 -4.58
C GLY A 165 19.98 -20.28 -3.45
N GLY A 166 20.18 -21.57 -3.72
CA GLY A 166 21.07 -22.42 -2.93
C GLY A 166 20.39 -23.40 -1.97
N ASN A 167 20.41 -24.66 -2.39
CA ASN A 167 20.64 -25.81 -1.50
C ASN A 167 21.99 -25.66 -0.79
N ASN A 168 22.06 -24.78 0.20
CA ASN A 168 23.00 -24.91 1.31
C ASN A 168 22.20 -25.12 2.58
N ILE A 169 21.39 -26.19 2.58
CA ILE A 169 20.99 -26.84 3.83
C ILE A 169 22.30 -27.32 4.46
N LYS A 170 22.85 -26.55 5.41
CA LYS A 170 23.78 -27.16 6.36
C LYS A 170 22.95 -28.15 7.17
N ARG A 171 23.04 -29.42 6.80
CA ARG A 171 22.53 -30.53 7.62
C ARG A 171 23.30 -30.47 8.94
N VAL A 172 22.69 -29.90 9.97
CA VAL A 172 23.25 -29.96 11.33
C VAL A 172 22.77 -31.27 11.91
N GLU A 173 23.52 -32.35 11.68
CA GLU A 173 23.31 -33.61 12.38
C GLU A 173 23.83 -33.44 13.82
N ARG A 174 22.93 -33.11 14.75
CA ARG A 174 23.18 -33.23 16.20
C ARG A 174 22.02 -33.97 16.83
N SER A 175 22.35 -35.07 17.53
CA SER A 175 21.45 -35.75 18.47
C SER A 175 21.15 -34.76 19.60
N THR A 176 19.89 -34.36 19.72
CA THR A 176 19.38 -33.49 20.78
C THR A 176 18.82 -34.36 21.89
N ARG A 177 19.28 -34.18 23.15
CA ARG A 177 18.85 -35.00 24.30
C ARG A 177 17.71 -34.36 25.09
N ASN A 178 17.52 -33.04 25.04
CA ASN A 178 16.49 -32.28 25.78
C ASN A 178 15.94 -31.06 25.00
N GLU A 179 14.82 -30.46 25.43
CA GLU A 179 14.25 -29.21 24.87
C GLU A 179 15.26 -28.04 24.83
N ASP A 180 16.14 -27.96 25.83
CA ASP A 180 17.22 -26.93 25.90
C ASP A 180 18.25 -27.07 24.76
N ASP A 181 18.46 -28.28 24.22
CA ASP A 181 19.36 -28.50 23.10
C ASP A 181 18.78 -27.97 21.78
N ILE A 182 17.45 -27.98 21.64
CA ILE A 182 16.75 -27.38 20.49
C ILE A 182 16.93 -25.86 20.49
N VAL A 183 16.83 -25.23 21.66
CA VAL A 183 17.07 -23.78 21.84
C VAL A 183 18.52 -23.40 21.48
N ASN A 184 19.49 -24.24 21.85
CA ASN A 184 20.90 -24.05 21.49
C ASN A 184 21.17 -24.22 19.99
N VAL A 185 20.46 -25.14 19.30
CA VAL A 185 20.52 -25.27 17.83
C VAL A 185 19.99 -23.99 17.17
N ILE A 186 18.87 -23.44 17.66
CA ILE A 186 18.27 -22.19 17.17
C ILE A 186 19.22 -20.99 17.33
N GLN A 187 19.90 -20.87 18.48
CA GLN A 187 20.89 -19.79 18.72
C GLN A 187 22.16 -19.92 17.86
N SER A 188 22.54 -21.14 17.48
CA SER A 188 23.75 -21.38 16.66
C SER A 188 23.58 -21.05 15.16
N LEU A 189 22.34 -20.97 14.67
CA LEU A 189 21.99 -20.66 13.27
C LEU A 189 22.03 -19.15 13.01
N ASN A 190 23.23 -18.58 13.05
CA ASN A 190 23.46 -17.14 12.96
C ASN A 190 23.42 -16.58 11.52
N ARG A 191 22.42 -16.93 10.69
CA ARG A 191 22.25 -16.33 9.34
C ARG A 191 20.78 -16.14 8.88
N VAL A 192 20.38 -14.87 8.86
CA VAL A 192 19.55 -14.00 7.97
C VAL A 192 18.61 -14.57 6.86
N ALA A 193 18.44 -15.87 6.65
CA ALA A 193 17.50 -16.44 5.67
C ALA A 193 16.51 -17.42 6.35
N PRO A 194 15.31 -17.66 5.77
CA PRO A 194 14.47 -18.77 6.23
C PRO A 194 15.27 -20.06 6.11
N ALA A 195 15.47 -20.74 7.24
CA ALA A 195 16.26 -21.95 7.33
C ALA A 195 15.35 -23.13 7.65
N ILE A 196 15.57 -24.24 6.94
CA ILE A 196 14.97 -25.53 7.25
C ILE A 196 16.08 -26.33 7.95
N ALA A 197 15.84 -26.70 9.20
CA ALA A 197 16.72 -27.58 9.96
C ALA A 197 16.01 -28.91 10.22
N THR A 198 16.75 -30.01 10.09
CA THR A 198 16.25 -31.35 10.42
C THR A 198 16.95 -31.82 11.69
N ALA A 199 16.18 -32.08 12.75
CA ALA A 199 16.67 -32.75 13.95
C ALA A 199 16.15 -34.18 13.99
N VAL A 200 16.83 -35.07 14.72
CA VAL A 200 16.40 -36.47 14.89
C VAL A 200 16.20 -36.69 16.38
N ASP A 201 14.99 -37.07 16.76
CA ASP A 201 14.63 -37.44 18.13
C ASP A 201 15.17 -38.84 18.48
N ASP A 202 15.23 -39.20 19.77
CA ASP A 202 15.79 -40.47 20.29
C ASP A 202 15.10 -41.71 19.68
N ASP A 203 13.83 -41.56 19.26
CA ASP A 203 13.04 -42.58 18.54
C ASP A 203 13.32 -42.67 17.02
N LYS A 204 14.39 -42.02 16.51
CA LYS A 204 14.69 -41.87 15.06
C LYS A 204 13.61 -41.13 14.26
N ARG A 205 12.78 -40.30 14.90
CA ARG A 205 11.79 -39.48 14.18
C ARG A 205 12.46 -38.21 13.64
N GLU A 206 12.29 -37.95 12.34
CA GLU A 206 12.77 -36.72 11.71
C GLU A 206 11.85 -35.55 12.07
N LEU A 207 12.40 -34.55 12.74
CA LEU A 207 11.78 -33.28 13.09
C LEU A 207 12.20 -32.22 12.08
N HIS A 208 11.24 -31.72 11.30
CA HIS A 208 11.46 -30.57 10.42
C HIS A 208 11.16 -29.27 11.18
N LEU A 209 12.19 -28.47 11.44
CA LEU A 209 12.06 -27.12 11.97
C LEU A 209 12.01 -26.12 10.83
N PHE A 210 10.89 -25.40 10.74
CA PHE A 210 10.75 -24.26 9.83
C PHE A 210 10.98 -22.97 10.61
N ILE A 211 12.08 -22.27 10.31
CA ILE A 211 12.43 -21.02 10.97
C ILE A 211 12.08 -19.86 10.03
N TRP A 212 11.08 -19.07 10.42
CA TRP A 212 10.66 -17.88 9.68
C TRP A 212 11.16 -16.61 10.36
N ARG A 213 11.16 -15.49 9.63
CA ARG A 213 11.43 -14.18 10.22
C ARG A 213 10.15 -13.66 10.87
N CYS A 214 10.11 -13.58 12.20
CA CYS A 214 9.04 -12.90 12.92
C CYS A 214 9.02 -11.41 12.52
N ARG A 215 7.88 -10.88 12.05
CA ARG A 215 7.73 -9.47 11.61
C ARG A 215 7.65 -8.47 12.79
N CYS A 216 7.92 -8.91 14.02
CA CYS A 216 7.64 -8.13 15.23
C CYS A 216 8.90 -7.62 15.98
N CYS A 217 10.12 -8.05 15.61
CA CYS A 217 11.32 -7.78 16.41
C CYS A 217 12.46 -7.19 15.57
N SER A 218 13.14 -6.17 16.12
CA SER A 218 14.30 -5.50 15.50
C SER A 218 15.64 -6.17 15.82
N SER A 219 15.66 -7.33 16.51
CA SER A 219 16.90 -8.05 16.82
C SER A 219 17.32 -8.99 15.67
N PRO A 220 18.63 -9.29 15.54
CA PRO A 220 19.15 -10.24 14.55
C PRO A 220 18.91 -11.72 14.92
N SER A 221 18.26 -12.03 16.05
CA SER A 221 18.01 -13.39 16.54
C SER A 221 16.59 -13.89 16.18
N ALA A 222 16.45 -15.21 15.95
CA ALA A 222 15.14 -15.83 15.73
C ALA A 222 14.27 -15.75 17.01
N CYS A 223 12.97 -15.47 16.84
CA CYS A 223 12.00 -15.41 17.94
C CYS A 223 11.37 -16.80 18.13
N GLU A 224 11.06 -17.23 19.36
CA GLU A 224 10.46 -18.56 19.63
C GLU A 224 9.18 -18.83 18.83
N GLN A 225 8.34 -17.81 18.62
CA GLN A 225 7.10 -17.90 17.82
C GLN A 225 7.32 -18.07 16.31
N SER A 226 8.58 -18.07 15.83
CA SER A 226 8.90 -18.22 14.40
C SER A 226 9.25 -19.66 14.01
N VAL A 227 9.14 -20.59 14.96
CA VAL A 227 9.52 -22.00 14.80
C VAL A 227 8.27 -22.86 14.82
N GLU A 228 7.96 -23.47 13.68
CA GLU A 228 6.90 -24.48 13.58
C GLU A 228 7.56 -25.86 13.53
N VAL A 229 7.26 -26.71 14.51
CA VAL A 229 7.76 -28.08 14.62
C VAL A 229 6.65 -29.02 14.16
N ARG A 230 6.89 -29.80 13.10
CA ARG A 230 5.89 -30.73 12.56
C ARG A 230 6.37 -32.18 12.66
N ASN A 231 5.58 -33.00 13.35
CA ASN A 231 5.77 -34.44 13.44
C ASN A 231 5.08 -35.16 12.29
N ARG A 232 5.72 -36.18 11.72
CA ARG A 232 5.23 -36.93 10.55
C ARG A 232 4.22 -38.03 10.90
N GLU A 233 3.36 -37.81 11.88
CA GLU A 233 2.25 -38.72 12.19
C GLU A 233 0.93 -37.92 12.20
N ASN A 234 0.07 -38.24 11.23
CA ASN A 234 -1.28 -37.71 10.96
C ASN A 234 -1.37 -36.37 10.19
N GLU A 235 -1.36 -36.45 8.86
CA GLU A 235 -2.49 -36.03 8.01
C GLU A 235 -2.24 -36.41 6.54
N LYS A 236 -3.32 -36.80 5.86
CA LYS A 236 -3.35 -37.39 4.51
C LYS A 236 -2.56 -36.55 3.50
N ALA A 237 -1.65 -37.22 2.81
CA ALA A 237 -0.92 -36.70 1.67
C ALA A 237 -1.88 -36.35 0.52
N GLU A 238 -2.15 -35.07 0.32
CA GLU A 238 -2.25 -34.55 -1.05
C GLU A 238 -0.81 -34.34 -1.54
N SER A 239 -0.43 -35.11 -2.55
CA SER A 239 0.88 -35.07 -3.18
C SER A 239 1.11 -33.72 -3.85
N VAL A 240 1.79 -32.81 -3.15
CA VAL A 240 2.52 -31.73 -3.80
C VAL A 240 3.80 -32.37 -4.35
N GLU A 241 3.80 -32.69 -5.64
CA GLU A 241 5.01 -33.05 -6.38
C GLU A 241 6.06 -31.96 -6.15
N GLU A 242 7.16 -32.29 -5.48
CA GLU A 242 8.40 -31.53 -5.54
C GLU A 242 8.92 -31.59 -6.98
N PRO A 243 9.02 -30.47 -7.71
CA PRO A 243 9.81 -30.45 -8.93
C PRO A 243 11.25 -30.12 -8.52
N ASN A 244 12.08 -31.15 -8.42
CA ASN A 244 13.49 -31.05 -8.77
C ASN A 244 13.58 -30.47 -10.19
N ILE A 245 13.99 -29.21 -10.37
CA ILE A 245 14.79 -28.74 -11.52
C ILE A 245 15.44 -27.40 -11.12
N ILE A 246 16.75 -27.33 -11.31
CA ILE A 246 17.53 -26.09 -11.40
C ILE A 246 17.05 -25.35 -12.66
N GLU A 247 16.00 -24.52 -12.55
CA GLU A 247 15.56 -23.66 -13.67
C GLU A 247 16.22 -22.28 -13.56
N SER A 248 16.81 -21.84 -14.67
CA SER A 248 17.42 -20.52 -14.84
C SER A 248 16.45 -19.37 -14.45
N PRO A 249 16.94 -18.30 -13.78
CA PRO A 249 16.13 -17.14 -13.44
C PRO A 249 15.65 -16.45 -14.72
N GLY A 250 14.39 -16.67 -15.09
CA GLY A 250 13.76 -15.99 -16.23
C GLY A 250 12.97 -16.86 -17.21
N SER A 251 12.74 -18.15 -16.92
CA SER A 251 11.91 -18.99 -17.80
C SER A 251 10.43 -18.51 -17.83
N PRO A 252 9.73 -18.60 -18.98
CA PRO A 252 8.31 -18.24 -19.06
C PRO A 252 7.43 -19.12 -18.15
N SER A 253 7.87 -20.33 -17.79
CA SER A 253 7.23 -21.20 -16.80
C SER A 253 7.31 -20.61 -15.38
N MET A 254 8.45 -20.05 -14.98
CA MET A 254 8.62 -19.36 -13.69
C MET A 254 7.75 -18.10 -13.59
N LEU A 255 7.71 -17.28 -14.65
CA LEU A 255 6.88 -16.08 -14.67
C LEU A 255 5.38 -16.42 -14.60
N LYS A 256 4.95 -17.48 -15.29
CA LYS A 256 3.58 -18.00 -15.21
C LYS A 256 3.23 -18.49 -13.79
N LYS A 257 4.16 -19.16 -13.10
CA LYS A 257 4.00 -19.60 -11.71
C LYS A 257 3.86 -18.40 -10.76
N ILE A 258 4.73 -17.38 -10.89
CA ILE A 258 4.64 -16.13 -10.12
C ILE A 258 3.27 -15.48 -10.35
N LEU A 259 2.88 -15.28 -11.61
CA LEU A 259 1.64 -14.60 -11.94
C LEU A 259 0.41 -15.35 -11.40
N LYS A 260 0.41 -16.69 -11.45
CA LYS A 260 -0.65 -17.52 -10.87
C LYS A 260 -0.74 -17.35 -9.35
N MET A 261 0.40 -17.38 -8.65
CA MET A 261 0.46 -17.18 -7.20
C MET A 261 -0.06 -15.79 -6.81
N VAL A 262 0.41 -14.75 -7.51
CA VAL A 262 0.02 -13.35 -7.27
C VAL A 262 -1.47 -13.16 -7.52
N CYS A 263 -2.01 -13.68 -8.63
CA CYS A 263 -3.44 -13.59 -8.94
C CYS A 263 -4.30 -14.22 -7.84
N PHE A 264 -3.92 -15.42 -7.37
CA PHE A 264 -4.65 -16.10 -6.29
C PHE A 264 -4.61 -15.32 -4.96
N LYS A 265 -3.46 -14.76 -4.60
CA LYS A 265 -3.32 -13.90 -3.41
C LYS A 265 -4.12 -12.61 -3.54
N LEU A 266 -4.12 -12.00 -4.72
CA LEU A 266 -4.83 -10.76 -4.99
C LEU A 266 -6.36 -10.94 -4.92
N VAL A 267 -6.90 -12.06 -5.43
CA VAL A 267 -8.33 -12.37 -5.31
C VAL A 267 -8.75 -12.58 -3.86
N LYS A 268 -7.86 -13.14 -3.03
CA LYS A 268 -8.08 -13.28 -1.58
C LYS A 268 -7.85 -11.98 -0.79
N ASN A 269 -7.37 -10.91 -1.44
CA ASN A 269 -7.07 -9.66 -0.76
C ASN A 269 -8.38 -8.91 -0.40
N PRO A 270 -8.53 -8.45 0.86
CA PRO A 270 -9.66 -7.65 1.30
C PRO A 270 -10.06 -6.48 0.42
N ASN A 271 -9.07 -5.72 -0.05
CA ASN A 271 -9.30 -4.54 -0.86
C ASN A 271 -9.88 -4.91 -2.24
N SER A 272 -9.42 -6.02 -2.83
CA SER A 272 -9.88 -6.47 -4.14
C SER A 272 -11.36 -6.83 -4.12
N TYR A 273 -11.81 -7.66 -3.17
CA TYR A 273 -13.23 -8.01 -3.11
C TYR A 273 -14.09 -6.80 -2.72
N ALA A 274 -13.62 -5.91 -1.84
CA ALA A 274 -14.36 -4.71 -1.46
C ALA A 274 -14.58 -3.78 -2.66
N SER A 275 -13.58 -3.63 -3.52
CA SER A 275 -13.71 -2.88 -4.78
C SER A 275 -14.70 -3.52 -5.76
N ILE A 276 -14.65 -4.85 -5.92
CA ILE A 276 -15.58 -5.58 -6.79
C ILE A 276 -17.01 -5.50 -6.26
N LEU A 277 -17.23 -5.72 -4.96
CA LEU A 277 -18.54 -5.64 -4.32
C LEU A 277 -19.09 -4.22 -4.39
N GLY A 278 -18.25 -3.20 -4.14
CA GLY A 278 -18.64 -1.80 -4.22
C GLY A 278 -19.08 -1.42 -5.64
N LEU A 279 -18.32 -1.84 -6.66
CA LEU A 279 -18.64 -1.56 -8.06
C LEU A 279 -19.92 -2.30 -8.48
N SER A 280 -20.05 -3.56 -8.10
CA SER A 280 -21.24 -4.37 -8.38
C SER A 280 -22.49 -3.74 -7.75
N TRP A 281 -22.36 -3.27 -6.50
CA TRP A 281 -23.41 -2.53 -5.81
C TRP A 281 -23.76 -1.22 -6.53
N ALA A 282 -22.76 -0.41 -6.90
CA ALA A 282 -22.97 0.86 -7.59
C ALA A 282 -23.69 0.70 -8.93
N LEU A 283 -23.30 -0.32 -9.71
CA LEU A 283 -23.96 -0.68 -10.97
C LEU A 283 -25.41 -1.12 -10.73
N ALA A 284 -25.64 -2.01 -9.77
CA ALA A 284 -26.97 -2.50 -9.45
C ALA A 284 -27.90 -1.40 -8.92
N SER A 285 -27.42 -0.61 -7.96
CA SER A 285 -28.16 0.51 -7.36
C SER A 285 -28.55 1.55 -8.41
N CYS A 286 -27.64 1.91 -9.32
CA CYS A 286 -27.93 2.86 -10.39
C CYS A 286 -28.84 2.29 -11.48
N ARG A 287 -28.75 0.98 -11.77
CA ARG A 287 -29.55 0.33 -12.82
C ARG A 287 -30.98 0.05 -12.39
N TRP A 288 -31.18 -0.31 -11.12
CA TRP A 288 -32.48 -0.69 -10.55
C TRP A 288 -33.05 0.34 -9.57
N GLY A 289 -32.35 1.45 -9.31
CA GLY A 289 -32.81 2.49 -8.38
C GLY A 289 -32.87 2.04 -6.92
N ILE A 290 -32.14 0.99 -6.55
CA ILE A 290 -32.19 0.38 -5.22
C ILE A 290 -31.33 1.21 -4.26
N LYS A 291 -31.95 1.74 -3.20
CA LYS A 291 -31.22 2.41 -2.11
C LYS A 291 -30.53 1.37 -1.22
N LYS A 292 -29.34 1.72 -0.71
CA LYS A 292 -28.60 0.88 0.25
C LYS A 292 -29.42 0.67 1.52
N PRO A 293 -29.55 -0.58 2.03
CA PRO A 293 -30.20 -0.81 3.31
C PRO A 293 -29.48 -0.03 4.41
N GLN A 294 -30.23 0.68 5.25
CA GLN A 294 -29.66 1.52 6.32
C GLN A 294 -28.72 0.75 7.26
N ILE A 295 -29.03 -0.53 7.54
CA ILE A 295 -28.17 -1.41 8.35
C ILE A 295 -26.78 -1.53 7.71
N LEU A 296 -26.71 -1.78 6.41
CA LEU A 296 -25.44 -1.89 5.70
C LEU A 296 -24.75 -0.54 5.56
N GLU A 297 -25.51 0.54 5.36
CA GLU A 297 -24.97 1.90 5.26
C GLU A 297 -24.28 2.34 6.56
N ASN A 298 -25.01 2.27 7.68
CA ASN A 298 -24.50 2.69 8.98
C ASN A 298 -23.33 1.79 9.44
N SER A 299 -23.42 0.48 9.21
CA SER A 299 -22.34 -0.45 9.58
C SER A 299 -21.03 -0.16 8.84
N VAL A 300 -21.13 0.13 7.53
CA VAL A 300 -19.96 0.49 6.73
C VAL A 300 -19.40 1.84 7.17
N THR A 301 -20.28 2.84 7.33
CA THR A 301 -19.89 4.24 7.65
C THR A 301 -19.15 4.33 8.99
N ILE A 302 -19.61 3.62 10.03
CA ILE A 302 -18.94 3.61 11.34
C ILE A 302 -17.49 3.15 11.22
N LEU A 303 -17.25 2.08 10.45
CA LEU A 303 -15.94 1.46 10.37
C LEU A 303 -15.01 2.13 9.35
N SER A 304 -15.56 2.73 8.29
CA SER A 304 -14.80 3.53 7.32
C SER A 304 -14.36 4.87 7.89
N ASP A 305 -15.24 5.59 8.60
CA ASP A 305 -14.91 6.86 9.26
C ASP A 305 -13.86 6.66 10.36
N ALA A 306 -14.06 5.64 11.20
CA ALA A 306 -13.04 5.22 12.17
C ALA A 306 -11.74 4.81 11.45
N GLY A 307 -11.87 4.13 10.31
CA GLY A 307 -10.77 3.67 9.49
C GLY A 307 -9.83 4.76 8.97
N LEU A 308 -10.40 5.89 8.55
CA LEU A 308 -9.66 7.06 8.08
C LEU A 308 -8.83 7.67 9.23
N GLY A 309 -9.45 7.87 10.39
CA GLY A 309 -8.76 8.34 11.60
C GLY A 309 -7.67 7.37 12.07
N MET A 310 -7.96 6.07 12.08
CA MET A 310 -7.00 5.03 12.47
C MET A 310 -5.83 4.89 11.48
N ALA A 311 -6.04 5.19 10.19
CA ALA A 311 -4.95 5.24 9.22
C ALA A 311 -3.99 6.40 9.50
N MET A 312 -4.52 7.57 9.88
CA MET A 312 -3.71 8.71 10.34
C MET A 312 -3.02 8.44 11.68
N PHE A 313 -3.72 7.77 12.58
CA PHE A 313 -3.16 7.31 13.85
C PHE A 313 -1.98 6.34 13.59
N SER A 314 -2.16 5.35 12.73
CA SER A 314 -1.10 4.40 12.32
C SER A 314 0.13 5.14 11.75
N LEU A 315 -0.07 6.17 10.93
CA LEU A 315 1.01 7.01 10.42
C LEU A 315 1.78 7.71 11.55
N GLY A 316 1.08 8.29 12.53
CA GLY A 316 1.69 8.93 13.69
C GLY A 316 2.47 7.95 14.58
N LEU A 317 1.93 6.74 14.82
CA LEU A 317 2.63 5.66 15.52
C LEU A 317 3.92 5.25 14.81
N PHE A 318 3.87 5.13 13.48
CA PHE A 318 5.04 4.79 12.68
C PHE A 318 6.10 5.89 12.79
N MET A 319 5.70 7.15 12.67
CA MET A 319 6.59 8.30 12.79
C MET A 319 7.30 8.37 14.15
N ALA A 320 6.58 8.11 15.25
CA ALA A 320 7.19 8.12 16.58
C ALA A 320 8.16 6.96 16.82
N SER A 321 7.97 5.86 16.09
CA SER A 321 8.85 4.69 16.15
C SER A 321 10.17 4.92 15.39
N GLN A 322 10.26 5.97 14.56
CA GLN A 322 11.49 6.32 13.85
C GLN A 322 12.38 7.25 14.69
N PRO A 323 13.72 7.14 14.57
CA PRO A 323 14.65 7.98 15.34
C PRO A 323 14.62 9.46 14.92
N LYS A 324 14.13 9.75 13.71
CA LYS A 324 14.01 11.11 13.14
C LYS A 324 12.65 11.26 12.48
N LEU A 325 12.11 12.49 12.49
CA LEU A 325 10.85 12.81 11.78
C LEU A 325 10.96 12.60 10.26
N ILE A 326 12.14 12.89 9.68
CA ILE A 326 12.47 12.53 8.29
C ILE A 326 13.32 11.27 8.31
N ALA A 327 12.68 10.11 8.32
CA ALA A 327 13.35 8.83 8.46
C ALA A 327 14.18 8.46 7.21
N CYS A 328 13.73 8.83 6.01
CA CYS A 328 14.40 8.53 4.74
C CYS A 328 15.57 9.48 4.40
N GLY A 329 15.80 10.53 5.19
CA GLY A 329 16.79 11.58 4.93
C GLY A 329 16.38 12.64 3.90
N ASN A 330 17.05 13.79 3.93
CA ASN A 330 16.61 14.99 3.20
C ASN A 330 16.63 14.84 1.67
N LYS A 331 17.58 14.08 1.11
CA LYS A 331 17.69 13.87 -0.35
C LYS A 331 16.53 13.07 -0.90
N LEU A 332 16.19 11.95 -0.25
CA LEU A 332 15.08 11.09 -0.67
C LEU A 332 13.73 11.80 -0.45
N ALA A 333 13.59 12.54 0.64
CA ALA A 333 12.42 13.40 0.87
C ALA A 333 12.24 14.43 -0.26
N ALA A 334 13.31 15.14 -0.65
CA ALA A 334 13.27 16.11 -1.73
C ALA A 334 12.88 15.46 -3.08
N TYR A 335 13.45 14.30 -3.42
CA TYR A 335 13.05 13.55 -4.62
C TYR A 335 11.59 13.14 -4.59
N GLY A 336 11.08 12.69 -3.44
CA GLY A 336 9.67 12.36 -3.27
C GLY A 336 8.74 13.57 -3.49
N MET A 337 9.11 14.74 -2.97
CA MET A 337 8.35 15.98 -3.18
C MET A 337 8.36 16.42 -4.64
N VAL A 338 9.51 16.33 -5.32
CA VAL A 338 9.60 16.64 -6.76
C VAL A 338 8.77 15.65 -7.57
N ALA A 339 8.84 14.35 -7.25
CA ALA A 339 8.03 13.34 -7.91
C ALA A 339 6.53 13.59 -7.74
N ARG A 340 6.10 14.00 -6.53
CA ARG A 340 4.70 14.24 -6.21
C ARG A 340 4.17 15.53 -6.83
N PHE A 341 4.85 16.65 -6.61
CA PHE A 341 4.33 17.98 -6.93
C PHE A 341 4.79 18.52 -8.29
N VAL A 342 5.77 17.90 -8.94
CA VAL A 342 6.24 18.33 -10.28
C VAL A 342 5.99 17.24 -11.31
N ALA A 343 6.56 16.04 -11.10
CA ALA A 343 6.46 14.97 -12.09
C ALA A 343 5.01 14.47 -12.25
N GLY A 344 4.29 14.26 -11.14
CA GLY A 344 2.87 13.85 -11.16
C GLY A 344 1.98 14.81 -11.99
N PRO A 345 1.92 16.12 -11.64
CA PRO A 345 1.19 17.11 -12.42
C PRO A 345 1.64 17.24 -13.87
N ALA A 346 2.94 17.18 -14.14
CA ALA A 346 3.46 17.27 -15.52
C ALA A 346 2.98 16.10 -16.38
N VAL A 347 3.06 14.87 -15.87
CA VAL A 347 2.59 13.67 -16.58
C VAL A 347 1.06 13.73 -16.77
N MET A 348 0.32 14.18 -15.76
CA MET A 348 -1.13 14.38 -15.88
C MET A 348 -1.47 15.44 -16.93
N ALA A 349 -0.73 16.54 -17.00
CA ALA A 349 -0.94 17.59 -18.00
C ALA A 349 -0.72 17.05 -19.42
N VAL A 350 0.39 16.35 -19.65
CA VAL A 350 0.69 15.73 -20.96
C VAL A 350 -0.39 14.74 -21.36
N ALA A 351 -0.79 13.84 -20.45
CA ALA A 351 -1.84 12.87 -20.71
C ALA A 351 -3.21 13.52 -20.99
N SER A 352 -3.56 14.54 -20.20
CA SER A 352 -4.83 15.27 -20.34
C SER A 352 -4.93 16.02 -21.66
N ILE A 353 -3.84 16.69 -22.08
CA ILE A 353 -3.75 17.35 -23.38
C ILE A 353 -3.80 16.31 -24.50
N GLY A 354 -3.08 15.19 -24.38
CA GLY A 354 -3.07 14.11 -25.37
C GLY A 354 -4.44 13.46 -25.59
N VAL A 355 -5.25 13.32 -24.53
CA VAL A 355 -6.64 12.82 -24.61
C VAL A 355 -7.63 13.89 -25.07
N GLY A 356 -7.21 15.17 -25.13
CA GLY A 356 -8.02 16.28 -25.59
C GLY A 356 -8.94 16.88 -24.52
N LEU A 357 -8.57 16.80 -23.24
CA LEU A 357 -9.20 17.58 -22.18
C LEU A 357 -8.91 19.08 -22.38
N ARG A 358 -9.93 19.90 -22.19
CA ARG A 358 -9.85 21.36 -22.33
C ARG A 358 -10.63 22.06 -21.21
N GLY A 359 -10.32 23.34 -20.99
CA GLY A 359 -11.00 24.20 -20.02
C GLY A 359 -10.84 23.72 -18.59
N THR A 360 -11.87 23.92 -17.76
CA THR A 360 -11.82 23.66 -16.32
C THR A 360 -11.52 22.20 -15.96
N ILE A 361 -11.92 21.24 -16.79
CA ILE A 361 -11.66 19.81 -16.51
C ILE A 361 -10.15 19.52 -16.58
N LEU A 362 -9.43 20.14 -17.52
CA LEU A 362 -7.97 20.04 -17.60
C LEU A 362 -7.31 20.63 -16.36
N GLN A 363 -7.74 21.82 -15.94
CA GLN A 363 -7.20 22.49 -14.74
C GLN A 363 -7.43 21.64 -13.49
N VAL A 364 -8.65 21.14 -13.32
CA VAL A 364 -9.04 20.23 -12.22
C VAL A 364 -8.20 18.95 -12.22
N SER A 365 -7.95 18.33 -13.38
CA SER A 365 -7.08 17.15 -13.49
C SER A 365 -5.65 17.42 -13.01
N ILE A 366 -5.05 18.54 -13.41
CA ILE A 366 -3.68 18.89 -13.04
C ILE A 366 -3.59 19.24 -11.54
N VAL A 367 -4.54 20.03 -11.03
CA VAL A 367 -4.65 20.37 -9.59
C VAL A 367 -4.86 19.12 -8.75
N GLN A 368 -5.68 18.17 -9.20
CA GLN A 368 -5.85 16.87 -8.54
C GLN A 368 -4.53 16.11 -8.48
N ALA A 369 -3.75 16.13 -9.56
CA ALA A 369 -2.43 15.52 -9.59
C ALA A 369 -1.41 16.25 -8.71
N SER A 370 -1.65 17.47 -8.22
CA SER A 370 -0.78 18.20 -7.29
C SER A 370 -1.17 18.09 -5.82
N LEU A 371 -2.21 17.32 -5.47
CA LEU A 371 -2.62 17.07 -4.08
C LEU A 371 -1.53 16.38 -3.25
N PRO A 372 -1.57 16.33 -1.91
CA PRO A 372 -0.55 15.60 -1.15
C PRO A 372 -0.64 14.08 -1.34
N GLN A 373 0.36 13.34 -0.87
CA GLN A 373 0.39 11.87 -0.96
C GLN A 373 -0.77 11.22 -0.21
N GLY A 374 -1.34 10.16 -0.79
CA GLY A 374 -2.41 9.38 -0.17
C GLY A 374 -1.98 8.60 1.06
N ILE A 375 -2.89 8.48 2.03
CA ILE A 375 -2.70 7.74 3.28
C ILE A 375 -2.67 6.22 3.05
N VAL A 376 -3.59 5.73 2.22
CA VAL A 376 -3.76 4.30 1.94
C VAL A 376 -2.49 3.66 1.34
N PRO A 377 -1.81 4.28 0.35
CA PRO A 377 -0.52 3.77 -0.12
C PRO A 377 0.54 3.63 0.99
N PHE A 378 0.57 4.51 1.99
CA PHE A 378 1.44 4.34 3.16
C PHE A 378 1.05 3.12 3.99
N VAL A 379 -0.24 2.90 4.26
CA VAL A 379 -0.73 1.72 5.00
C VAL A 379 -0.28 0.44 4.31
N PHE A 380 -0.41 0.37 2.97
CA PHE A 380 0.07 -0.78 2.19
C PHE A 380 1.60 -0.88 2.19
N ALA A 381 2.32 0.22 2.00
CA ALA A 381 3.78 0.22 2.06
C ALA A 381 4.31 -0.27 3.41
N ARG A 382 3.65 0.07 4.51
CA ARG A 382 3.96 -0.44 5.84
C ARG A 382 3.63 -1.92 5.99
N GLU A 383 2.48 -2.35 5.46
CA GLU A 383 2.04 -3.75 5.51
C GLU A 383 2.95 -4.69 4.70
N TYR A 384 3.38 -4.25 3.53
CA TYR A 384 4.30 -4.95 2.63
C TYR A 384 5.78 -4.61 2.86
N ASN A 385 6.08 -3.79 3.87
CA ASN A 385 7.42 -3.36 4.26
C ASN A 385 8.28 -2.88 3.06
N LEU A 386 7.77 -1.92 2.30
CA LEU A 386 8.46 -1.28 1.19
C LEU A 386 8.52 0.22 1.38
N HIS A 387 9.71 0.73 1.75
CA HIS A 387 9.98 2.15 1.97
C HIS A 387 8.87 2.92 2.74
N PRO A 388 8.33 2.39 3.85
CA PRO A 388 7.27 3.08 4.60
C PRO A 388 7.72 4.42 5.17
N ASP A 389 9.03 4.60 5.39
CA ASP A 389 9.70 5.83 5.78
C ASP A 389 9.63 6.94 4.72
N VAL A 390 9.76 6.57 3.44
CA VAL A 390 9.64 7.54 2.34
C VAL A 390 8.19 7.98 2.18
N LEU A 391 7.25 7.03 2.17
CA LEU A 391 5.83 7.34 2.02
C LEU A 391 5.27 8.11 3.22
N SER A 392 5.68 7.78 4.45
CA SER A 392 5.22 8.52 5.64
C SER A 392 5.66 9.98 5.58
N THR A 393 6.93 10.23 5.25
CA THR A 393 7.48 11.57 5.06
C THR A 393 6.73 12.32 3.96
N ALA A 394 6.44 11.65 2.83
CA ALA A 394 5.68 12.24 1.74
C ALA A 394 4.25 12.63 2.13
N VAL A 395 3.57 11.84 2.97
CA VAL A 395 2.24 12.19 3.48
C VAL A 395 2.31 13.41 4.40
N ILE A 396 3.20 13.39 5.40
CA ILE A 396 3.27 14.45 6.43
C ILE A 396 3.66 15.79 5.83
N PHE A 397 4.81 15.87 5.18
CA PHE A 397 5.32 17.10 4.60
C PHE A 397 4.55 17.49 3.35
N GLY A 398 4.08 16.50 2.58
CA GLY A 398 3.22 16.75 1.43
C GLY A 398 1.95 17.49 1.84
N MET A 399 1.28 17.09 2.92
CA MET A 399 0.06 17.77 3.37
C MET A 399 0.30 19.22 3.84
N ILE A 400 1.49 19.54 4.38
CA ILE A 400 1.84 20.91 4.78
C ILE A 400 2.12 21.78 3.54
N ILE A 401 2.89 21.23 2.60
CA ILE A 401 3.36 21.97 1.42
C ILE A 401 2.29 21.99 0.30
N SER A 402 1.32 21.08 0.32
CA SER A 402 0.36 20.94 -0.77
C SER A 402 -0.57 22.13 -0.92
N LEU A 403 -0.98 22.79 0.16
CA LEU A 403 -1.88 23.94 0.07
C LEU A 403 -1.28 25.10 -0.74
N PRO A 404 -0.08 25.62 -0.41
CA PRO A 404 0.53 26.69 -1.20
C PRO A 404 0.86 26.25 -2.63
N ILE A 405 1.32 25.00 -2.83
CA ILE A 405 1.60 24.49 -4.18
C ILE A 405 0.32 24.39 -5.02
N THR A 406 -0.76 23.87 -4.44
CA THR A 406 -2.03 23.69 -5.16
C THR A 406 -2.65 25.04 -5.51
N MET A 407 -2.53 26.03 -4.61
CA MET A 407 -2.90 27.42 -4.90
C MET A 407 -2.07 28.00 -6.06
N LEU A 408 -0.76 27.77 -6.06
CA LEU A 408 0.11 28.22 -7.14
C LEU A 408 -0.30 27.61 -8.49
N TYR A 409 -0.56 26.30 -8.53
CA TYR A 409 -1.07 25.63 -9.74
C TYR A 409 -2.41 26.20 -10.20
N TYR A 410 -3.32 26.48 -9.27
CA TYR A 410 -4.60 27.08 -9.61
C TYR A 410 -4.48 28.47 -10.22
N ILE A 411 -3.61 29.31 -9.66
CA ILE A 411 -3.36 30.65 -10.20
C ILE A 411 -2.70 30.55 -11.58
N LEU A 412 -1.66 29.71 -11.73
CA LEU A 412 -0.93 29.54 -12.99
C LEU A 412 -1.79 28.96 -14.11
N LEU A 413 -2.74 28.08 -13.78
CA LEU A 413 -3.64 27.47 -14.77
C LEU A 413 -4.87 28.32 -15.06
N GLY A 414 -5.23 29.25 -14.16
CA GLY A 414 -6.34 30.19 -14.30
C GLY A 414 -5.97 31.48 -15.04
N LEU A 415 -4.68 31.77 -15.18
CA LEU A 415 -4.09 32.73 -16.13
C LEU A 415 -4.06 32.12 -17.53
#